data_AF-A0AAU6YW17-F1
#
_entry.id   AF-A0AAU6YW17-F1
#
_cell.length_a   1.000
_cell.length_b   1.000
_cell.length_c   1.000
_cell.angle_alpha   90.00
_cell.angle_beta   90.00
_cell.angle_gamma   90.00
#
_symmetry.space_group_name_H-M   'P 1'
#
loop_
_entity.id
_entity.type
_entity.pdbx_description
1 polymer ?
#
loop_
_entity_poly.entity_id
_entity_poly.type
_entity_poly.pdbx_seq_one_letter_code
_entity_poly.pdbx_strand_id
1 'polypeptide(L)'
;MPTKKNAAHGAENPSVKDPELYEELLVGGASEQKAARISNAAAKAGRSAVARKGGTSGDYDDWTVPQLKQRAKEIGLKGYSGKRKNELIAALRNP
;
A
#
# COMPACT_ATOMS: atom_id res chain seq x y z
N MET A 1 14.12 -22.41 -4.68
CA MET A 1 12.92 -22.89 -3.96
C MET A 1 12.63 -21.89 -2.84
N PRO A 2 11.73 -20.90 -2.97
CA PRO A 2 11.48 -19.99 -1.86
C PRO A 2 10.53 -20.66 -0.86
N THR A 3 10.98 -20.71 0.38
CA THR A 3 10.34 -21.38 1.51
C THR A 3 9.03 -20.71 1.91
N LYS A 4 7.94 -21.47 1.85
CA LYS A 4 6.67 -21.20 2.52
C LYS A 4 6.91 -21.18 4.04
N LYS A 5 7.21 -20.03 4.61
CA LYS A 5 7.14 -19.76 6.06
C LYS A 5 6.49 -18.40 6.20
N ASN A 6 5.16 -18.36 6.36
CA ASN A 6 4.36 -17.27 6.95
C ASN A 6 2.85 -17.59 6.77
N ALA A 7 2.46 -18.83 7.06
CA ALA A 7 1.07 -19.30 6.86
C ALA A 7 0.23 -19.27 8.15
N ALA A 8 0.61 -18.50 9.18
CA ALA A 8 0.00 -18.66 10.51
C ALA A 8 -0.10 -17.39 11.38
N HIS A 9 -0.26 -16.18 10.82
CA HIS A 9 -0.48 -14.98 11.65
C HIS A 9 -1.85 -14.30 11.47
N GLY A 10 -2.67 -14.74 10.51
CA GLY A 10 -4.05 -14.24 10.36
C GLY A 10 -4.98 -14.69 11.50
N ALA A 11 -4.79 -15.91 11.99
CA ALA A 11 -5.65 -16.51 13.02
C ALA A 11 -5.35 -16.03 14.46
N GLU A 12 -4.21 -15.38 14.70
CA GLU A 12 -3.73 -15.06 16.05
C GLU A 12 -4.00 -13.61 16.46
N ASN A 13 -4.47 -12.77 15.52
CA ASN A 13 -4.81 -11.37 15.79
C ASN A 13 -6.32 -11.23 16.05
N PRO A 14 -6.78 -11.17 17.32
CA PRO A 14 -8.21 -11.05 17.67
C PRO A 14 -8.85 -9.72 17.21
N SER A 15 -8.11 -8.86 16.50
CA SER A 15 -8.53 -7.53 16.06
C SER A 15 -8.78 -7.43 14.55
N VAL A 16 -8.50 -8.48 13.76
CA VAL A 16 -8.74 -8.49 12.32
C VAL A 16 -10.14 -9.03 12.03
N LYS A 17 -10.99 -8.19 11.44
CA LYS A 17 -12.39 -8.49 11.16
C LYS A 17 -12.62 -9.22 9.84
N ASP A 18 -11.67 -9.13 8.91
CA ASP A 18 -11.70 -9.83 7.62
C ASP A 18 -10.35 -10.54 7.41
N PRO A 19 -10.19 -11.75 7.97
CA PRO A 19 -8.91 -12.47 7.96
C PRO A 19 -8.50 -12.92 6.55
N GLU A 20 -9.45 -13.27 5.68
CA GLU A 20 -9.14 -13.64 4.28
C GLU A 20 -8.50 -12.49 3.53
N LEU A 21 -9.12 -11.30 3.58
CA LEU A 21 -8.58 -10.12 2.90
C LEU A 21 -7.25 -9.67 3.52
N TYR A 22 -7.07 -9.86 4.82
CA TYR A 22 -5.80 -9.58 5.49
C TYR A 22 -4.66 -10.43 4.93
N GLU A 23 -4.86 -11.74 4.80
CA GLU A 23 -3.86 -12.65 4.23
C GLU A 23 -3.60 -12.35 2.74
N GLU A 24 -4.65 -12.07 1.97
CA GLU A 24 -4.52 -11.71 0.56
C GLU A 24 -3.65 -10.45 0.38
N LEU A 25 -3.83 -9.45 1.24
CA LEU A 25 -3.02 -8.23 1.22
C LEU A 25 -1.56 -8.49 1.61
N LEU A 26 -1.29 -9.39 2.56
CA LEU A 26 0.07 -9.80 2.92
C LEU A 26 0.77 -10.53 1.78
N VAL A 27 0.08 -11.47 1.12
CA VAL A 27 0.58 -12.18 -0.05
C VAL A 27 0.84 -11.21 -1.21
N GLY A 28 0.00 -10.18 -1.35
CA GLY A 28 0.17 -9.07 -2.28
C GLY A 28 1.29 -8.07 -1.91
N GLY A 29 2.02 -8.29 -0.82
CA GLY A 29 3.15 -7.46 -0.39
C GLY A 29 2.78 -6.22 0.44
N ALA A 30 1.55 -6.13 0.96
CA ALA A 30 1.22 -5.12 1.96
C ALA A 30 1.86 -5.47 3.31
N SER A 31 2.20 -4.44 4.10
CA SER A 31 2.63 -4.64 5.48
C SER A 31 1.47 -5.08 6.38
N GLU A 32 1.76 -5.79 7.48
CA GLU A 32 0.74 -6.29 8.43
C GLU A 32 -0.20 -5.19 8.93
N GLN A 33 0.35 -4.03 9.29
CA GLN A 33 -0.46 -2.88 9.74
C GLN A 33 -1.36 -2.33 8.63
N LYS A 34 -0.88 -2.30 7.38
CA LYS A 34 -1.65 -1.83 6.23
C LYS A 34 -2.76 -2.84 5.88
N ALA A 35 -2.43 -4.12 5.88
CA ALA A 35 -3.38 -5.20 5.68
C ALA A 35 -4.49 -5.16 6.72
N ALA A 36 -4.15 -5.04 8.01
CA ALA A 36 -5.12 -4.97 9.11
C ALA A 36 -6.06 -3.76 9.01
N ARG A 37 -5.55 -2.60 8.58
CA ARG A 37 -6.38 -1.41 8.34
C ARG A 37 -7.37 -1.61 7.20
N ILE A 38 -6.92 -2.18 6.09
CA ILE A 38 -7.74 -2.37 4.89
C ILE A 38 -8.79 -3.45 5.15
N SER A 39 -8.42 -4.56 5.78
CA SER A 39 -9.35 -5.64 6.14
C SER A 39 -10.43 -5.16 7.12
N ASN A 40 -10.05 -4.43 8.17
CA ASN A 40 -11.02 -3.86 9.12
C ASN A 40 -11.93 -2.80 8.49
N ALA A 41 -11.40 -1.99 7.58
CA ALA A 41 -12.20 -1.04 6.82
C ALA A 41 -13.18 -1.75 5.87
N ALA A 42 -12.73 -2.84 5.23
CA ALA A 42 -13.53 -3.61 4.29
C ALA A 42 -14.67 -4.36 4.99
N ALA A 43 -14.42 -4.91 6.18
CA ALA A 43 -15.46 -5.50 7.02
C ALA A 43 -16.55 -4.49 7.42
N LYS A 44 -16.19 -3.21 7.60
CA LYS A 44 -17.13 -2.15 8.00
C LYS A 44 -17.88 -1.51 6.83
N ALA A 45 -17.19 -1.25 5.73
CA ALA A 45 -17.69 -0.45 4.60
C ALA A 45 -17.94 -1.27 3.32
N GLY A 46 -17.59 -2.55 3.31
CA GLY A 46 -17.61 -3.43 2.15
C GLY A 46 -16.28 -3.41 1.38
N ARG A 47 -15.81 -4.59 0.95
CA ARG A 47 -14.57 -4.78 0.18
C ARG A 47 -14.51 -3.87 -1.04
N SER A 48 -15.61 -3.75 -1.80
CA SER A 48 -15.69 -2.92 -3.02
C SER A 48 -15.55 -1.42 -2.77
N ALA A 49 -16.08 -0.91 -1.65
CA ALA A 49 -15.97 0.52 -1.31
C ALA A 49 -14.53 0.88 -0.91
N VAL A 50 -13.87 -0.02 -0.17
CA VAL A 50 -12.47 0.13 0.21
C VAL A 50 -11.54 -0.03 -0.99
N ALA A 51 -11.80 -1.00 -1.87
CA ALA A 51 -11.06 -1.16 -3.12
C ALA A 51 -11.18 0.09 -4.00
N ARG A 52 -12.39 0.64 -4.16
CA ARG A 52 -12.58 1.90 -4.91
C ARG A 52 -11.81 3.06 -4.29
N LYS A 53 -11.87 3.21 -2.96
CA LYS A 53 -11.17 4.28 -2.22
C LYS A 53 -9.65 4.11 -2.23
N GLY A 54 -9.15 2.88 -2.23
CA GLY A 54 -7.73 2.55 -2.32
C GLY A 54 -7.17 2.65 -3.74
N GLY A 55 -8.01 2.39 -4.76
CA GLY A 55 -7.65 2.48 -6.17
C GLY A 55 -7.70 3.91 -6.74
N THR A 56 -8.21 4.90 -6.00
CA THR A 56 -8.26 6.30 -6.45
C THR A 56 -6.96 7.07 -6.28
N SER A 57 -5.92 6.47 -5.68
CA SER A 57 -4.57 7.04 -5.75
C SER A 57 -4.09 6.92 -7.19
N GLY A 58 -4.43 7.93 -8.02
CA GLY A 58 -4.05 7.99 -9.42
C GLY A 58 -2.60 7.60 -9.61
N ASP A 59 -2.36 6.72 -10.56
CA ASP A 59 -1.05 6.11 -10.74
C ASP A 59 -0.01 7.21 -10.99
N TYR A 60 0.93 7.33 -10.06
CA TYR A 60 2.12 8.17 -10.26
C TYR A 60 2.90 7.77 -11.51
N ASP A 61 2.63 6.59 -12.08
CA ASP A 61 3.13 6.15 -13.39
C ASP A 61 2.70 7.06 -14.55
N ASP A 62 1.53 7.70 -14.46
CA ASP A 62 1.06 8.65 -15.49
C ASP A 62 1.70 10.03 -15.34
N TRP A 63 2.33 10.31 -14.20
CA TRP A 63 2.89 11.61 -13.91
C TRP A 63 4.25 11.78 -14.58
N THR A 64 4.55 13.00 -14.99
CA THR A 64 5.87 13.37 -15.50
C THR A 64 6.87 13.53 -14.35
N VAL A 65 8.18 13.38 -14.63
CA VAL A 65 9.24 13.59 -13.62
C VAL A 65 9.12 14.94 -12.90
N PRO A 66 8.86 16.08 -13.59
CA PRO A 66 8.62 17.36 -12.92
C PRO A 66 7.47 17.32 -11.92
N GLN A 67 6.32 16.73 -12.27
CA GLN A 67 5.16 16.62 -11.38
C GLN A 67 5.47 15.76 -10.15
N LEU A 68 6.19 14.65 -10.33
CA LEU A 68 6.62 13.80 -9.21
C LEU A 68 7.60 14.54 -8.28
N LYS A 69 8.56 15.29 -8.84
CA LYS A 69 9.48 16.12 -8.04
C LYS A 69 8.75 17.24 -7.30
N GLN A 70 7.76 17.86 -7.93
CA GLN A 70 6.91 18.86 -7.28
C GLN A 70 6.15 18.26 -6.11
N ARG A 71 5.50 17.10 -6.31
CA ARG A 71 4.80 16.39 -5.25
C ARG A 71 5.74 16.01 -4.10
N ALA A 72 6.92 15.51 -4.42
CA ALA A 72 7.96 15.19 -3.44
C ALA A 72 8.36 16.43 -2.61
N LYS A 73 8.48 17.60 -3.25
CA LYS A 73 8.74 18.87 -2.56
C LYS A 73 7.58 19.29 -1.65
N GLU A 74 6.33 19.17 -2.12
CA GLU A 74 5.14 19.52 -1.33
C GLU A 74 5.03 18.73 -0.03
N ILE A 75 5.38 17.44 -0.07
CA ILE A 75 5.33 16.56 1.11
C ILE A 75 6.62 16.57 1.93
N GLY A 76 7.64 17.33 1.52
CA GLY A 76 8.93 17.42 2.22
C GLY A 76 9.82 16.19 2.08
N LEU A 77 9.63 15.36 1.05
CA LEU A 77 10.49 14.22 0.75
C LEU A 77 11.94 14.71 0.51
N LYS A 78 12.94 14.05 1.09
CA LYS A 78 14.37 14.38 0.89
C LYS A 78 15.01 13.43 -0.13
N GLY A 79 16.07 13.88 -0.80
CA GLY A 79 16.83 13.06 -1.75
C GLY A 79 16.09 12.73 -3.05
N TYR A 80 15.06 13.49 -3.44
CA TYR A 80 14.29 13.29 -4.67
C TYR A 80 14.93 13.93 -5.92
N SER A 81 15.84 14.89 -5.74
CA SER A 81 16.42 15.67 -6.84
C SER A 81 17.20 14.80 -7.83
N GLY A 82 17.90 13.77 -7.35
CA GLY A 82 18.69 12.83 -8.16
C GLY A 82 17.96 11.55 -8.59
N LYS A 83 16.69 11.37 -8.19
CA LYS A 83 15.93 10.15 -8.47
C LYS A 83 15.36 10.12 -9.87
N ARG A 84 15.36 8.95 -10.51
CA ARG A 84 14.66 8.68 -11.77
C ARG A 84 13.15 8.57 -11.53
N LYS A 85 12.36 8.61 -12.61
CA LYS A 85 10.87 8.53 -12.55
C LYS A 85 10.38 7.41 -11.62
N ASN A 86 10.87 6.18 -11.84
CA ASN A 86 10.46 5.01 -11.08
C ASN A 86 10.81 5.13 -9.58
N GLU A 87 11.99 5.70 -9.27
CA GLU A 87 12.42 5.92 -7.89
C GLU A 87 11.63 7.03 -7.19
N LEU A 88 11.20 8.04 -7.94
CA LEU A 88 10.28 9.07 -7.45
C LEU A 88 8.89 8.50 -7.17
N ILE A 89 8.36 7.68 -8.09
CA ILE A 89 7.09 6.98 -7.91
C ILE A 89 7.15 6.10 -6.66
N ALA A 90 8.19 5.28 -6.52
CA ALA A 90 8.37 4.41 -5.36
C ALA A 90 8.42 5.22 -4.05
N ALA A 91 9.18 6.33 -4.04
CA ALA A 91 9.27 7.20 -2.88
C ALA A 91 7.99 8.00 -2.60
N LEU A 92 7.10 8.18 -3.58
CA LEU A 92 5.80 8.82 -3.39
C LEU A 92 4.70 7.81 -2.97
N ARG A 93 4.79 6.56 -3.43
CA ARG A 93 3.89 5.47 -3.01
C ARG A 93 4.23 4.97 -1.60
N ASN A 94 5.50 5.10 -1.19
CA ASN A 94 5.99 4.73 0.14
C ASN A 94 6.90 5.84 0.71
N PRO A 95 6.30 6.97 1.13
CA PRO A 95 7.01 8.17 1.59
C PRO A 95 7.77 7.99 2.91
#